data_AF-A0A8X6IG17-F1
#
_entry.id   AF-A0A8X6IG17-F1
#
_cell.length_a   1.000
_cell.length_b   1.000
_cell.length_c   1.000
_cell.angle_alpha   90.00
_cell.angle_beta   90.00
_cell.angle_gamma   90.00
#
_symmetry.space_group_name_H-M   'P 1'
#
loop_
_entity.id
_entity.type
_entity.pdbx_description
1 polymer ?
#
loop_
_entity_poly.entity_id
_entity_poly.type
_entity_poly.pdbx_seq_one_letter_code
_entity_poly.pdbx_strand_id
1 'polypeptide(L)'
;MLLRIFLLLTVFLFPETERRVRANDPDFNAQFKYANNFIKTSKYSLVTFVPQNLFEQFQRLANFYFLCLLVLQLIPQISSLTAVTTAVPLAVVLTVTALKDAIDDFQRHRSDSQVNNRRSQVLREGRLMDERWFKVQVGDIVRMENDQFVAADLLLLSTSEPNGLCYIETAELDG
;
A
#
# COMPACT_ATOMS: atom_id res chain seq x y z
N MET A 1 13.64 28.22 -1.47
CA MET A 1 12.21 28.12 -1.85
C MET A 1 11.46 27.58 -0.64
N LEU A 2 10.40 28.23 -0.19
CA LEU A 2 9.93 28.14 1.21
C LEU A 2 8.40 27.99 1.27
N LEU A 3 7.91 26.77 1.03
CA LEU A 3 6.54 26.47 0.64
C LEU A 3 5.64 26.23 1.86
N ARG A 4 4.80 27.22 2.22
CA ARG A 4 3.95 27.16 3.42
C ARG A 4 2.52 26.70 3.09
N ILE A 5 2.09 25.64 3.80
CA ILE A 5 0.69 25.26 4.08
C ILE A 5 0.00 24.41 2.99
N PHE A 6 -0.41 23.22 3.42
CA PHE A 6 -1.15 22.23 2.63
C PHE A 6 -2.18 21.46 3.47
N LEU A 7 -3.35 21.16 2.91
CA LEU A 7 -4.43 20.39 3.56
C LEU A 7 -4.53 18.97 2.97
N LEU A 8 -4.47 17.93 3.82
CA LEU A 8 -4.42 16.53 3.39
C LEU A 8 -5.79 15.94 2.99
N LEU A 9 -5.86 15.31 1.81
CA LEU A 9 -6.97 14.50 1.30
C LEU A 9 -6.49 13.06 1.08
N THR A 10 -7.39 12.08 1.24
CA THR A 10 -7.07 10.64 1.06
C THR A 10 -8.34 9.86 0.70
N VAL A 11 -8.29 9.11 -0.39
CA VAL A 11 -9.33 8.18 -0.90
C VAL A 11 -8.88 6.71 -0.70
N PHE A 12 -9.71 5.67 -0.81
CA PHE A 12 -11.11 5.53 -1.27
C PHE A 12 -11.78 4.38 -0.48
N LEU A 13 -13.12 4.34 -0.36
CA LEU A 13 -13.91 3.07 -0.27
C LEU A 13 -15.44 3.23 -0.30
N PHE A 14 -15.96 4.45 -0.11
CA PHE A 14 -17.36 4.81 -0.39
C PHE A 14 -17.41 5.99 -1.35
N PRO A 15 -18.51 6.21 -2.09
CA PRO A 15 -18.78 7.48 -2.73
C PRO A 15 -19.09 8.55 -1.65
N GLU A 16 -18.05 9.11 -1.03
CA GLU A 16 -18.18 10.41 -0.34
C GLU A 16 -18.57 11.44 -1.40
N THR A 17 -19.85 11.81 -1.46
CA THR A 17 -20.33 12.88 -2.37
C THR A 17 -19.87 14.28 -1.92
N GLU A 18 -19.49 14.43 -0.65
CA GLU A 18 -18.94 15.65 -0.07
C GLU A 18 -18.00 15.27 1.09
N ARG A 19 -16.84 15.95 1.19
CA ARG A 19 -15.93 15.85 2.34
C ARG A 19 -15.74 17.22 2.99
N ARG A 20 -15.92 17.32 4.32
CA ARG A 20 -15.84 18.57 5.10
C ARG A 20 -14.63 18.59 6.02
N VAL A 21 -13.52 19.16 5.54
CA VAL A 21 -12.27 19.28 6.31
C VAL A 21 -12.12 20.69 6.86
N ARG A 22 -11.70 20.82 8.12
CA ARG A 22 -11.19 22.08 8.70
C ARG A 22 -9.69 22.02 8.87
N ALA A 23 -9.01 23.13 8.55
CA ALA A 23 -7.56 23.22 8.68
C ALA A 23 -7.16 23.32 10.17
N ASN A 24 -6.27 22.41 10.60
CA ASN A 24 -5.71 22.34 11.95
C ASN A 24 -6.76 22.24 13.09
N ASP A 25 -7.90 21.59 12.82
CA ASP A 25 -9.00 21.31 13.78
C ASP A 25 -9.22 19.78 13.85
N PRO A 26 -8.39 19.05 14.63
CA PRO A 26 -8.45 17.59 14.70
C PRO A 26 -9.76 17.09 15.35
N ASP A 27 -10.31 17.83 16.31
CA ASP A 27 -11.55 17.46 17.02
C ASP A 27 -12.79 17.52 16.10
N PHE A 28 -12.83 18.46 15.16
CA PHE A 28 -13.84 18.47 14.10
C PHE A 28 -13.61 17.34 13.08
N ASN A 29 -12.38 17.20 12.58
CA ASN A 29 -12.08 16.22 11.51
C ASN A 29 -12.25 14.76 11.98
N ALA A 30 -11.99 14.46 13.26
CA ALA A 30 -12.15 13.13 13.85
C ALA A 30 -13.61 12.62 13.77
N GLN A 31 -14.60 13.51 13.70
CA GLN A 31 -16.03 13.17 13.63
C GLN A 31 -16.37 12.38 12.34
N PHE A 32 -15.61 12.62 11.27
CA PHE A 32 -15.83 12.01 9.95
C PHE A 32 -15.05 10.69 9.75
N LYS A 33 -14.18 10.31 10.69
CA LYS A 33 -13.40 9.04 10.67
C LYS A 33 -12.66 8.79 9.35
N TYR A 34 -11.94 9.79 8.87
CA TYR A 34 -11.14 9.69 7.66
C TYR A 34 -10.10 8.57 7.73
N ALA A 35 -9.73 8.04 6.54
CA ALA A 35 -8.63 7.11 6.40
C ALA A 35 -7.32 7.70 6.95
N ASN A 36 -6.46 6.85 7.49
CA ASN A 36 -5.12 7.24 7.91
C ASN A 36 -4.17 7.28 6.71
N ASN A 37 -3.06 8.01 6.84
CA ASN A 37 -2.04 8.10 5.78
C ASN A 37 -1.05 6.91 5.80
N PHE A 38 -1.50 5.72 6.22
CA PHE A 38 -0.65 4.52 6.30
C PHE A 38 -0.76 3.69 5.02
N ILE A 39 0.34 3.61 4.27
CA ILE A 39 0.41 2.86 3.02
C ILE A 39 0.78 1.40 3.31
N LYS A 40 0.00 0.46 2.74
CA LYS A 40 0.31 -0.98 2.76
C LYS A 40 0.07 -1.61 1.39
N THR A 41 1.14 -1.86 0.65
CA THR A 41 1.12 -2.60 -0.64
C THR A 41 1.45 -4.08 -0.47
N SER A 42 2.04 -4.44 0.67
CA SER A 42 2.27 -5.81 1.14
C SER A 42 0.96 -6.59 1.34
N LYS A 43 0.85 -7.74 0.66
CA LYS A 43 -0.32 -8.63 0.70
C LYS A 43 -0.35 -9.51 1.93
N TYR A 44 0.79 -10.14 2.24
CA TYR A 44 0.84 -11.22 3.21
C TYR A 44 1.29 -10.71 4.59
N SER A 45 1.21 -11.59 5.58
CA SER A 45 1.93 -11.50 6.84
C SER A 45 2.73 -12.79 7.03
N LEU A 46 3.68 -12.82 7.96
CA LEU A 46 4.47 -14.03 8.25
C LEU A 46 3.61 -15.29 8.51
N VAL A 47 2.42 -15.13 9.08
CA VAL A 47 1.49 -16.24 9.37
C VAL A 47 0.51 -16.50 8.22
N THR A 48 -0.01 -15.45 7.57
CA THR A 48 -0.99 -15.61 6.48
C THR A 48 -0.37 -15.98 5.14
N PHE A 49 0.95 -15.83 4.97
CA PHE A 49 1.65 -16.14 3.73
C PHE A 49 1.33 -17.54 3.19
N VAL A 50 1.62 -18.60 3.95
CA VAL A 50 1.45 -19.99 3.48
C VAL A 50 -0.01 -20.31 3.09
N PRO A 51 -1.03 -20.12 3.96
CA PRO A 51 -2.40 -20.49 3.61
C PRO A 51 -2.97 -19.64 2.47
N GLN A 52 -2.70 -18.33 2.45
CA GLN A 52 -3.24 -17.44 1.43
C GLN A 52 -2.54 -17.61 0.08
N ASN A 53 -1.20 -17.72 0.07
CA ASN A 53 -0.45 -17.94 -1.18
C ASN A 53 -0.82 -19.28 -1.82
N LEU A 54 -0.93 -20.37 -1.05
CA LEU A 54 -1.39 -21.66 -1.59
C LEU A 54 -2.82 -21.57 -2.15
N PHE A 55 -3.73 -20.85 -1.49
CA PHE A 55 -5.07 -20.63 -2.00
C PHE A 55 -5.07 -19.83 -3.32
N GLU A 56 -4.35 -18.71 -3.41
CA GLU A 56 -4.16 -17.92 -4.63
C GLU A 56 -3.52 -18.76 -5.75
N GLN A 57 -2.59 -19.67 -5.42
CA GLN A 57 -1.97 -20.58 -6.38
C GLN A 57 -2.95 -21.67 -6.88
N PHE A 58 -3.80 -22.25 -6.03
CA PHE A 58 -4.79 -23.26 -6.45
C PHE A 58 -6.05 -22.68 -7.11
N GLN A 59 -6.30 -21.37 -7.04
CA GLN A 59 -7.31 -20.71 -7.88
C GLN A 59 -6.92 -20.69 -9.38
N ARG A 60 -5.66 -20.96 -9.73
CA ARG A 60 -5.22 -21.10 -11.13
C ARG A 60 -5.64 -22.45 -11.68
N LEU A 61 -6.40 -22.46 -12.78
CA LEU A 61 -6.98 -23.66 -13.41
C LEU A 61 -5.95 -24.79 -13.63
N ALA A 62 -4.72 -24.48 -14.03
CA ALA A 62 -3.67 -25.49 -14.22
C ALA A 62 -3.26 -26.19 -12.90
N ASN A 63 -3.07 -25.42 -11.82
CA ASN A 63 -2.70 -25.96 -10.51
C ASN A 63 -3.86 -26.75 -9.89
N PHE A 64 -5.11 -26.27 -10.07
CA PHE A 64 -6.31 -27.00 -9.67
C PHE A 64 -6.45 -28.34 -10.44
N TYR A 65 -6.21 -28.33 -11.75
CA TYR A 65 -6.22 -29.52 -12.58
C TYR A 65 -5.20 -30.56 -12.11
N PHE A 66 -3.94 -30.15 -11.85
CA PHE A 66 -2.92 -31.05 -11.30
C PHE A 66 -3.25 -31.55 -9.90
N LEU A 67 -3.90 -30.74 -9.05
CA LEU A 67 -4.41 -31.19 -7.75
C LEU A 67 -5.48 -32.28 -7.90
N CYS A 68 -6.45 -32.09 -8.79
CA CYS A 68 -7.48 -33.10 -9.09
C CYS A 68 -6.87 -34.39 -9.66
N LEU A 69 -5.92 -34.30 -10.60
CA LEU A 69 -5.18 -35.46 -11.10
C LEU A 69 -4.44 -36.20 -9.99
N LEU A 70 -3.76 -35.47 -9.10
CA LEU A 70 -3.03 -36.05 -7.98
C LEU A 70 -3.98 -36.80 -7.03
N VAL A 71 -5.14 -36.22 -6.70
CA VAL A 71 -6.17 -36.89 -5.87
C VAL A 71 -6.69 -38.17 -6.53
N LEU A 72 -6.92 -38.17 -7.85
CA LEU A 72 -7.33 -39.39 -8.58
C LEU A 72 -6.23 -40.46 -8.59
N GLN A 73 -4.95 -40.07 -8.66
CA GLN A 73 -3.79 -40.97 -8.60
C GLN A 73 -3.53 -41.55 -7.19
N LEU A 74 -4.11 -40.99 -6.13
CA LEU A 74 -4.06 -41.59 -4.79
C LEU A 74 -4.99 -42.81 -4.65
N ILE A 75 -5.86 -43.08 -5.64
CA ILE A 75 -6.74 -44.24 -5.67
C ILE A 75 -6.12 -45.30 -6.60
N PRO A 76 -5.37 -46.31 -6.07
CA PRO A 76 -4.62 -47.26 -6.88
C PRO A 76 -5.49 -48.20 -7.74
N GLN A 77 -6.81 -48.23 -7.49
CA GLN A 77 -7.78 -48.96 -8.31
C GLN A 77 -8.15 -48.21 -9.61
N ILE A 78 -7.89 -46.90 -9.69
CA ILE A 78 -8.30 -46.03 -10.81
C ILE A 78 -7.07 -45.62 -11.66
N SER A 79 -5.88 -45.55 -11.07
CA SER A 79 -4.66 -45.13 -11.79
C SER A 79 -3.56 -46.20 -11.78
N SER A 80 -2.96 -46.42 -12.95
CA SER A 80 -1.73 -47.20 -13.13
C SER A 80 -0.44 -46.37 -12.96
N LEU A 81 -0.56 -45.05 -12.73
CA LEU A 81 0.55 -44.14 -12.54
C LEU A 81 0.79 -43.87 -11.05
N THR A 82 2.06 -43.78 -10.64
CA THR A 82 2.41 -43.41 -9.27
C THR A 82 2.18 -41.92 -9.04
N ALA A 83 1.45 -41.57 -7.96
CA ALA A 83 1.17 -40.20 -7.55
C ALA A 83 2.44 -39.30 -7.48
N VAL A 84 3.61 -39.88 -7.19
CA VAL A 84 4.92 -39.21 -7.18
C VAL A 84 5.21 -38.46 -8.49
N THR A 85 4.84 -39.03 -9.64
CA THR A 85 5.11 -38.43 -10.96
C THR A 85 4.36 -37.11 -11.20
N THR A 86 3.22 -36.89 -10.51
CA THR A 86 2.46 -35.63 -10.55
C THR A 86 2.76 -34.75 -9.34
N ALA A 87 2.96 -35.36 -8.16
CA ALA A 87 3.26 -34.64 -6.92
C ALA A 87 4.57 -33.85 -6.99
N VAL A 88 5.64 -34.43 -7.53
CA VAL A 88 6.96 -33.78 -7.56
C VAL A 88 6.97 -32.52 -8.46
N PRO A 89 6.52 -32.56 -9.73
CA PRO A 89 6.43 -31.35 -10.55
C PRO A 89 5.52 -30.28 -9.95
N LEU A 90 4.36 -30.67 -9.40
CA LEU A 90 3.44 -29.73 -8.77
C LEU A 90 4.09 -29.06 -7.55
N ALA A 91 4.71 -29.83 -6.66
CA ALA A 91 5.40 -29.29 -5.48
C ALA A 91 6.54 -28.33 -5.86
N VAL A 92 7.33 -28.64 -6.89
CA VAL A 92 8.39 -27.75 -7.39
C VAL A 92 7.82 -26.43 -7.91
N VAL A 93 6.80 -26.48 -8.78
CA VAL A 93 6.16 -25.27 -9.33
C VAL A 93 5.55 -24.41 -8.21
N LEU A 94 4.83 -25.02 -7.27
CA LEU A 94 4.22 -24.29 -6.16
C LEU A 94 5.28 -23.65 -5.25
N THR A 95 6.38 -24.36 -4.97
CA THR A 95 7.48 -23.89 -4.10
C THR A 95 8.26 -22.73 -4.74
N VAL A 96 8.62 -22.84 -6.03
CA VAL A 96 9.33 -21.76 -6.74
C VAL A 96 8.46 -20.50 -6.85
N THR A 97 7.16 -20.67 -7.13
CA THR A 97 6.20 -19.56 -7.17
C THR A 97 6.07 -18.90 -5.80
N ALA A 98 5.89 -19.68 -4.73
CA ALA A 98 5.82 -19.17 -3.37
C ALA A 98 7.10 -18.43 -2.96
N LEU A 99 8.28 -18.96 -3.27
CA LEU A 99 9.55 -18.30 -2.95
C LEU A 99 9.68 -16.94 -3.65
N LYS A 100 9.29 -16.85 -4.92
CA LYS A 100 9.25 -15.58 -5.66
C LYS A 100 8.29 -14.58 -5.00
N ASP A 101 7.05 -15.01 -4.75
CA ASP A 101 6.01 -14.17 -4.14
C ASP A 101 6.42 -13.68 -2.74
N ALA A 102 7.12 -14.50 -1.95
CA ALA A 102 7.65 -14.14 -0.65
C ALA A 102 8.74 -13.06 -0.74
N ILE A 103 9.66 -13.16 -1.72
CA ILE A 103 10.71 -12.17 -1.95
C ILE A 103 10.09 -10.84 -2.40
N ASP A 104 9.18 -10.89 -3.37
CA ASP A 104 8.49 -9.70 -3.90
C ASP A 104 7.68 -8.99 -2.79
N ASP A 105 6.95 -9.74 -1.95
CA ASP A 105 6.15 -9.16 -0.86
C ASP A 105 7.03 -8.65 0.31
N PHE A 106 8.19 -9.27 0.57
CA PHE A 106 9.17 -8.74 1.52
C PHE A 106 9.78 -7.40 1.05
N GLN A 107 10.05 -7.27 -0.25
CA GLN A 107 10.49 -5.99 -0.82
C GLN A 107 9.40 -4.92 -0.68
N ARG A 108 8.12 -5.27 -0.86
CA ARG A 108 6.99 -4.37 -0.58
C ARG A 108 6.92 -3.94 0.88
N HIS A 109 7.03 -4.87 1.84
CA HIS A 109 7.09 -4.51 3.26
C HIS A 109 8.22 -3.50 3.58
N ARG A 110 9.39 -3.67 2.94
CA ARG A 110 10.51 -2.73 3.09
C ARG A 110 10.18 -1.36 2.48
N SER A 111 9.58 -1.33 1.30
CA SER A 111 9.16 -0.10 0.62
C SER A 111 8.06 0.64 1.39
N ASP A 112 6.99 -0.07 1.78
CA ASP A 112 5.92 0.42 2.66
C ASP A 112 6.52 1.06 3.92
N SER A 113 7.45 0.37 4.60
CA SER A 113 8.11 0.89 5.79
C SER A 113 8.97 2.14 5.51
N GLN A 114 9.62 2.23 4.35
CA GLN A 114 10.39 3.43 3.98
C GLN A 114 9.47 4.63 3.73
N VAL A 115 8.41 4.46 2.94
CA VAL A 115 7.44 5.52 2.60
C VAL A 115 6.73 6.01 3.86
N ASN A 116 6.17 5.12 4.68
CA ASN A 116 5.48 5.48 5.91
C ASN A 116 6.36 6.27 6.90
N ASN A 117 7.67 5.99 6.94
CA ASN A 117 8.62 6.66 7.84
C ASN A 117 9.37 7.85 7.21
N ARG A 118 9.03 8.25 5.97
CA ARG A 118 9.44 9.57 5.44
C ARG A 118 8.91 10.67 6.37
N ARG A 119 9.60 11.82 6.39
CA ARG A 119 9.25 12.97 7.24
C ARG A 119 8.57 14.08 6.44
N SER A 120 7.72 14.85 7.10
CA SER A 120 7.19 16.12 6.62
C SER A 120 7.10 17.10 7.80
N GLN A 121 7.15 18.41 7.50
CA GLN A 121 6.97 19.44 8.53
C GLN A 121 5.48 19.74 8.67
N VAL A 122 4.88 19.46 9.83
CA VAL A 122 3.47 19.72 10.11
C VAL A 122 3.35 20.88 11.10
N LEU A 123 2.45 21.83 10.84
CA LEU A 123 2.11 22.91 11.76
C LEU A 123 1.09 22.39 12.78
N ARG A 124 1.52 22.20 14.03
CA ARG A 124 0.65 21.86 15.17
C ARG A 124 0.93 22.84 16.30
N GLU A 125 -0.11 23.29 17.01
CA GLU A 125 0.01 24.24 18.13
C GLU A 125 0.79 25.54 17.77
N GLY A 126 0.70 25.99 16.52
CA GLY A 126 1.44 27.16 16.01
C GLY A 126 2.94 26.94 15.77
N ARG A 127 3.44 25.72 15.88
CA ARG A 127 4.85 25.35 15.63
C ARG A 127 4.96 24.33 14.50
N LEU A 128 6.02 24.44 13.71
CA LEU A 128 6.39 23.41 12.73
C LEU A 128 7.11 22.28 13.45
N MET A 129 6.64 21.06 13.26
CA MET A 129 7.19 19.83 13.85
C MET A 129 7.49 18.81 12.74
N ASP A 130 8.62 18.11 12.85
CA ASP A 130 8.91 16.93 12.05
C ASP A 130 7.97 15.78 12.46
N GLU A 131 7.13 15.33 11.53
CA GLU A 131 6.24 14.19 11.73
C GLU A 131 6.45 13.13 10.65
N ARG A 132 6.15 11.87 10.96
CA ARG A 132 6.23 10.77 9.98
C ARG A 132 4.99 10.75 9.09
N TRP A 133 5.14 10.41 7.82
CA TRP A 133 4.05 10.41 6.84
C TRP A 133 2.81 9.62 7.32
N PHE A 134 2.97 8.45 7.94
CA PHE A 134 1.84 7.65 8.45
C PHE A 134 1.03 8.31 9.58
N LYS A 135 1.55 9.37 10.20
CA LYS A 135 0.93 10.13 11.29
C LYS A 135 0.38 11.49 10.86
N VAL A 136 0.53 11.87 9.60
CA VAL A 136 -0.15 13.07 9.06
C VAL A 136 -1.63 12.73 8.89
N GLN A 137 -2.50 13.64 9.30
CA GLN A 137 -3.96 13.44 9.35
C GLN A 137 -4.69 14.41 8.43
N VAL A 138 -5.92 14.07 8.04
CA VAL A 138 -6.77 14.96 7.24
C VAL A 138 -6.98 16.27 7.99
N GLY A 139 -6.64 17.38 7.32
CA GLY A 139 -6.68 18.73 7.87
C GLY A 139 -5.42 19.19 8.60
N ASP A 140 -4.41 18.35 8.81
CA ASP A 140 -3.07 18.82 9.19
C ASP A 140 -2.57 19.84 8.16
N ILE A 141 -1.88 20.88 8.63
CA ILE A 141 -1.20 21.86 7.77
C ILE A 141 0.24 21.41 7.55
N VAL A 142 0.60 21.00 6.33
CA VAL A 142 1.98 20.63 5.99
C VAL A 142 2.75 21.84 5.43
N ARG A 143 4.04 21.97 5.75
CA ARG A 143 5.01 22.82 5.06
C ARG A 143 5.93 21.92 4.24
N MET A 144 6.14 22.28 2.98
CA MET A 144 7.08 21.61 2.09
C MET A 144 8.29 22.51 1.86
N GLU A 145 9.41 21.91 1.51
CA GLU A 145 10.57 22.63 0.97
C GLU A 145 10.79 22.17 -0.48
N ASN A 146 11.78 22.77 -1.15
CA ASN A 146 12.09 22.36 -2.52
C ASN A 146 12.52 20.89 -2.55
N ASP A 147 12.25 20.21 -3.67
CA ASP A 147 12.74 18.85 -3.94
C ASP A 147 12.30 17.80 -2.89
N GLN A 148 11.22 18.09 -2.15
CA GLN A 148 10.60 17.17 -1.19
C GLN A 148 9.37 16.47 -1.81
N PHE A 149 9.27 15.17 -1.57
CA PHE A 149 8.13 14.37 -2.00
C PHE A 149 6.85 14.74 -1.25
N VAL A 150 5.74 14.78 -1.99
CA VAL A 150 4.40 15.04 -1.47
C VAL A 150 3.88 13.83 -0.67
N ALA A 151 3.36 14.08 0.54
CA ALA A 151 3.03 13.02 1.51
C ALA A 151 1.63 12.38 1.34
N ALA A 152 0.72 13.04 0.62
CA ALA A 152 -0.65 12.64 0.25
C ALA A 152 -1.24 13.70 -0.71
N ASP A 153 -2.53 13.63 -1.07
CA ASP A 153 -3.17 14.70 -1.87
C ASP A 153 -3.25 16.00 -1.07
N LEU A 154 -2.83 17.14 -1.65
CA LEU A 154 -2.69 18.41 -0.93
C LEU A 154 -3.43 19.58 -1.61
N LEU A 155 -4.18 20.37 -0.84
CA LEU A 155 -4.66 21.70 -1.28
C LEU A 155 -3.61 22.78 -0.99
N LEU A 156 -3.09 23.44 -2.02
CA LEU A 156 -2.15 24.57 -1.90
C LEU A 156 -2.84 25.79 -1.25
N LEU A 157 -2.32 26.26 -0.12
CA LEU A 157 -2.84 27.47 0.56
C LEU A 157 -1.91 28.68 0.45
N SER A 158 -0.58 28.49 0.30
CA SER A 158 0.37 29.57 0.05
C SER A 158 1.67 29.06 -0.58
N THR A 159 2.44 29.96 -1.19
CA THR A 159 3.74 29.69 -1.81
C THR A 159 4.71 30.83 -1.47
N SER A 160 6.02 30.59 -1.62
CA SER A 160 7.04 31.65 -1.54
C SER A 160 7.14 32.49 -2.82
N GLU A 161 6.43 32.12 -3.88
CA GLU A 161 6.45 32.82 -5.17
C GLU A 161 5.39 33.96 -5.17
N PRO A 162 5.75 35.19 -5.58
CA PRO A 162 4.90 36.37 -5.40
C PRO A 162 3.61 36.40 -6.24
N ASN A 163 3.52 35.63 -7.34
CA ASN A 163 2.33 35.50 -8.17
C ASN A 163 1.40 34.36 -7.71
N GLY A 164 1.73 33.66 -6.62
CA GLY A 164 0.94 32.53 -6.13
C GLY A 164 1.23 31.20 -6.83
N LEU A 165 2.29 31.11 -7.64
CA LEU A 165 2.60 29.91 -8.41
C LEU A 165 3.35 28.84 -7.59
N CYS A 166 3.06 27.58 -7.91
CA CYS A 166 3.77 26.41 -7.42
C CYS A 166 4.06 25.49 -8.60
N TYR A 167 5.29 24.99 -8.67
CA TYR A 167 5.71 24.01 -9.68
C TYR A 167 5.77 22.64 -9.01
N ILE A 168 5.25 21.63 -9.69
CA ILE A 168 5.20 20.24 -9.22
C ILE A 168 5.75 19.38 -10.35
N GLU A 169 6.68 18.49 -10.03
CA GLU A 169 7.17 17.47 -10.96
C GLU A 169 6.30 16.22 -10.81
N THR A 170 5.63 15.80 -11.89
CA THR A 170 4.73 14.63 -11.89
C THR A 170 5.39 13.38 -12.49
N ALA A 171 6.72 13.35 -12.60
CA ALA A 171 7.46 12.24 -13.20
C ALA A 171 7.20 10.88 -12.52
N GLU A 172 6.95 10.85 -11.19
CA GLU A 172 6.56 9.61 -10.48
C GLU A 172 5.11 9.15 -10.75
N LEU A 173 4.27 10.00 -11.35
CA LEU A 173 2.84 9.72 -11.63
C LEU A 173 2.57 9.47 -13.12
N ASP A 174 3.20 10.25 -14.01
CA ASP A 174 2.88 10.25 -15.45
C ASP A 174 3.89 9.45 -16.32
N GLY A 175 5.13 9.27 -15.86
CA GLY A 175 6.19 8.47 -16.52
C GLY A 175 7.16 9.24 -17.41
#